data_AF-A0A940MXZ0-F1
#
_entry.id   AF-A0A940MXZ0-F1
#
_cell.length_a   1.000
_cell.length_b   1.000
_cell.length_c   1.000
_cell.angle_alpha   90.00
_cell.angle_beta   90.00
_cell.angle_gamma   90.00
#
_symmetry.space_group_name_H-M   'P 1'
#
loop_
_entity.id
_entity.type
_entity.pdbx_description
1 polymer ?
#
loop_
_entity_poly.entity_id
_entity_poly.type
_entity_poly.pdbx_seq_one_letter_code
_entity_poly.pdbx_strand_id
1 'polypeptide(L)' 'MAEIVNLNRARKARDRAAEEAKAAANRAAHGRTRAERAKDAEAKAKRDALLDGARVETPRED' A
#
# COMPACT_ATOMS: atom_id res chain seq x y z
N MET A 1 -31.59 -21.09 8.78
CA MET A 1 -31.68 -19.79 9.46
C MET A 1 -30.62 -18.90 8.82
N ALA A 2 -31.00 -17.79 8.19
CA ALA A 2 -30.04 -16.96 7.47
C ALA A 2 -29.41 -15.93 8.41
N GLU A 3 -28.09 -15.78 8.34
CA GLU A 3 -27.37 -14.75 9.09
C GLU A 3 -27.52 -13.39 8.39
N ILE A 4 -28.21 -12.45 9.04
CA ILE A 4 -28.41 -11.11 8.50
C ILE A 4 -27.18 -10.26 8.83
N VAL A 5 -26.27 -10.13 7.85
CA VAL A 5 -25.07 -9.31 8.00
C VAL A 5 -25.37 -7.85 7.68
N ASN A 6 -25.06 -6.96 8.63
CA ASN A 6 -25.20 -5.52 8.41
C ASN A 6 -24.01 -4.95 7.64
N LEU A 7 -24.19 -4.72 6.34
CA LEU A 7 -23.15 -4.20 5.45
C LEU A 7 -22.66 -2.78 5.84
N ASN A 8 -23.48 -1.96 6.50
CA ASN A 8 -23.05 -0.65 6.97
C ASN A 8 -22.05 -0.77 8.12
N ARG A 9 -22.25 -1.72 9.04
CA ARG A 9 -21.28 -2.01 10.10
C ARG A 9 -19.98 -2.56 9.51
N ALA A 10 -20.06 -3.47 8.54
CA ALA A 10 -18.89 -4.01 7.85
C ALA A 10 -18.08 -2.91 7.14
N ARG A 11 -18.75 -2.02 6.40
CA ARG A 11 -18.11 -0.87 5.75
C ARG A 11 -17.39 0.03 6.75
N LYS A 12 -18.06 0.43 7.83
CA LYS A 12 -17.47 1.27 8.87
C LYS A 12 -16.28 0.60 9.58
N ALA A 13 -16.31 -0.72 9.75
CA ALA A 13 -15.20 -1.46 10.34
C ALA A 13 -13.98 -1.46 9.41
N ARG A 14 -14.20 -1.72 8.11
CA ARG A 14 -13.14 -1.63 7.09
C ARG A 14 -12.52 -0.23 7.06
N ASP A 15 -13.35 0.82 7.02
CA ASP A 15 -12.86 2.20 6.92
C ASP A 15 -12.06 2.57 8.18
N ARG A 16 -12.51 2.17 9.38
CA ARG A 16 -11.73 2.35 10.62
C ARG A 16 -10.39 1.63 10.59
N ALA A 17 -10.35 0.38 10.13
CA ALA A 17 -9.11 -0.37 10.00
C ALA A 17 -8.12 0.30 9.01
N ALA A 18 -8.64 0.86 7.92
CA ALA A 18 -7.83 1.60 6.95
C ALA A 18 -7.20 2.87 7.56
N GLU A 19 -7.99 3.64 8.32
CA GLU A 19 -7.48 4.83 9.02
C GLU A 19 -6.45 4.47 10.10
N GLU A 20 -6.65 3.38 10.85
CA GLU A 20 -5.68 2.89 11.84
C GLU A 20 -4.35 2.47 11.18
N ALA A 21 -4.41 1.75 10.06
CA ALA A 21 -3.23 1.36 9.28
C ALA A 21 -2.47 2.59 8.77
N LYS A 22 -3.20 3.59 8.26
CA LYS A 22 -2.61 4.87 7.82
C LYS A 22 -1.95 5.63 8.98
N ALA A 23 -2.61 5.68 10.14
CA ALA A 23 -2.04 6.30 11.33
C ALA A 23 -0.77 5.58 11.81
N ALA A 24 -0.75 4.24 11.77
CA ALA A 24 0.44 3.45 12.10
C ALA A 24 1.60 3.73 11.14
N ALA A 25 1.33 3.77 9.82
CA ALA A 25 2.33 4.12 8.82
C ALA A 25 2.88 5.54 9.01
N ASN A 26 2.01 6.51 9.31
CA ASN A 26 2.43 7.88 9.60
C ASN A 26 3.27 7.99 10.87
N ARG A 27 2.93 7.26 11.94
CA ARG A 27 3.74 7.19 13.16
C ARG A 27 5.12 6.61 12.89
N ALA A 28 5.20 5.52 12.13
CA ALA A 28 6.48 4.94 11.72
C ALA A 28 7.29 5.86 10.80
N ALA A 29 6.61 6.66 9.98
CA ALA A 29 7.25 7.65 9.12
C ALA A 29 7.74 8.88 9.89
N HIS A 30 7.06 9.24 10.98
CA HIS A 30 7.40 10.38 11.82
C HIS A 30 8.70 10.12 12.57
N GLY A 31 9.61 11.09 12.55
CA GLY A 31 10.95 10.95 13.13
C GLY A 31 12.03 10.41 12.18
N ARG A 32 11.68 9.97 10.97
CA ARG A 32 12.68 9.64 9.95
C ARG A 32 13.47 10.87 9.52
N THR A 33 14.79 10.73 9.51
CA THR A 33 15.74 11.73 9.06
C THR A 33 15.71 11.89 7.53
N ARG A 34 16.29 12.99 7.02
CA ARG A 34 16.42 13.21 5.56
C ARG A 34 17.17 12.08 4.86
N ALA A 35 18.24 11.57 5.49
CA ALA A 35 19.07 10.51 4.94
C ALA A 35 18.32 9.18 4.80
N GLU A 36 17.50 8.82 5.78
CA GLU A 36 16.70 7.59 5.73
C GLU A 36 15.65 7.65 4.63
N ARG A 37 14.96 8.79 4.48
CA ARG A 37 14.00 8.99 3.38
C ARG A 37 14.65 8.91 2.00
N ALA A 38 15.86 9.45 1.86
CA ALA A 38 16.61 9.38 0.60
C ALA A 38 17.00 7.94 0.25
N LYS A 39 17.52 7.18 1.23
CA LYS A 39 17.84 5.75 1.05
C LYS A 39 16.63 4.92 0.65
N ASP A 40 15.48 5.13 1.29
CA ASP A 40 14.22 4.45 0.93
C ASP A 40 13.77 4.80 -0.50
N ALA A 41 13.89 6.07 -0.89
CA ALA A 41 13.55 6.53 -2.24
C ALA A 41 14.46 5.90 -3.30
N GLU A 42 15.77 5.86 -3.06
CA GLU A 42 16.73 5.19 -3.95
C GLU A 42 16.45 3.68 -4.05
N ALA A 43 16.14 3.02 -2.93
CA ALA A 43 15.76 1.61 -2.92
C ALA A 43 14.45 1.36 -3.69
N LYS A 44 13.48 2.28 -3.60
CA LYS A 44 12.26 2.23 -4.41
C LYS A 44 12.59 2.40 -5.89
N ALA A 45 13.35 3.43 -6.27
CA ALA A 45 13.72 3.70 -7.65
C ALA A 45 14.47 2.52 -8.30
N LYS A 46 15.38 1.87 -7.57
CA LYS A 46 16.08 0.66 -8.05
C LYS A 46 15.12 -0.51 -8.31
N ARG A 47 14.14 -0.72 -7.43
CA ARG A 47 13.12 -1.77 -7.60
C ARG A 47 12.22 -1.49 -8.80
N ASP A 48 11.76 -0.25 -8.93
CA ASP A 48 10.92 0.17 -10.06
C ASP A 48 11.69 -0.01 -11.38
N ALA A 49 12.94 0.46 -11.46
CA ALA A 49 13.78 0.30 -12.62
C ALA A 49 14.06 -1.18 -12.97
N LEU A 50 14.22 -2.05 -11.97
CA LEU A 50 14.37 -3.49 -12.18
C LEU A 50 13.10 -4.10 -12.77
N LEU A 51 11.92 -3.75 -12.23
CA LEU A 51 10.64 -4.23 -12.74
C LEU A 51 10.36 -3.73 -14.16
N ASP A 52 10.64 -2.45 -14.42
CA ASP A 52 10.49 -1.85 -15.74
C ASP A 52 11.43 -2.50 -16.76
N GLY A 53 12.69 -2.74 -16.38
CA GLY A 53 13.65 -3.45 -17.24
C GLY A 53 13.31 -4.92 -17.47
N ALA A 54 12.62 -5.55 -16.52
CA ALA A 54 12.14 -6.93 -16.64
C ALA A 54 10.72 -7.02 -17.23
N ARG A 55 10.13 -5.90 -17.65
CA ARG A 55 8.75 -5.86 -18.14
C ARG A 55 8.67 -6.62 -19.47
N VAL A 56 7.94 -7.73 -19.45
CA VAL A 56 7.55 -8.44 -20.67
C VAL A 56 6.19 -7.92 -21.09
N GLU A 57 6.11 -7.30 -22.26
CA GLU A 57 4.83 -7.01 -22.88
C GLU A 57 4.22 -8.31 -23.39
N THR A 58 3.27 -8.88 -22.64
CA THR A 58 2.42 -9.93 -23.18
C THR A 58 1.61 -9.32 -24.33
N PRO A 59 1.69 -9.84 -25.57
CA PRO A 59 0.76 -9.43 -26.60
C PRO A 59 -0.64 -9.70 -26.08
N ARG A 60 -1.50 -8.67 -26.11
CA ARG A 60 -2.92 -8.86 -25.88
C ARG A 60 -3.41 -9.76 -27.01
N GLU A 61 -3.74 -11.00 -26.67
CA GLU A 61 -4.56 -11.85 -27.53
C GLU A 61 -5.96 -11.22 -27.51
N ASP A 62 -6.33 -10.59 -28.64
CA ASP A 62 -7.69 -10.12 -28.91
C ASP A 62 -8.63 -11.33 -29.16
#